data_AF-A0A146M4M4-F1
#
_entry.id   AF-A0A146M4M4-F1
#
_cell.length_a   1.000
_cell.length_b   1.000
_cell.length_c   1.000
_cell.angle_alpha   90.00
_cell.angle_beta   90.00
_cell.angle_gamma   90.00
#
_symmetry.space_group_name_H-M   'P 1'
#
loop_
_entity.id
_entity.type
_entity.pdbx_description
1 polymer ?
#
loop_
_entity_poly.entity_id
_entity_poly.type
_entity_poly.pdbx_seq_one_letter_code
_entity_poly.pdbx_strand_id
1 'polypeptide(L)'
;AINLHCLTGSVYMDRALNSKDMNNMDSTVRWCTMAMTCLLKSWAGILHLCQGHLSAISAIVDSLYVSHLQKPILEVLFKLFDFKQPEWTDEISVALEAANPSRWQDSFRIADGFVAAEIQVLFPHIAKSRLDQNEGYLC
;
A
#
# COMPACT_ATOMS: atom_id res chain seq x y z
N ALA A 1 6.65 23.27 -11.66
CA ALA A 1 6.68 22.45 -10.43
C ALA A 1 5.26 22.01 -10.13
N ILE A 2 4.95 20.73 -10.32
CA ILE A 2 3.63 20.19 -9.97
C ILE A 2 3.62 20.15 -8.44
N ASN A 3 2.79 20.99 -7.83
CA ASN A 3 2.72 21.08 -6.38
C ASN A 3 2.20 19.73 -5.85
N LEU A 4 2.99 19.05 -5.02
CA LEU A 4 2.60 17.78 -4.40
C LEU A 4 1.31 17.95 -3.57
N HIS A 5 1.08 19.16 -3.06
CA HIS A 5 -0.16 19.61 -2.44
C HIS A 5 -1.39 19.51 -3.35
N CYS A 6 -1.25 19.61 -4.67
CA CYS A 6 -2.35 19.43 -5.61
C CYS A 6 -2.77 17.96 -5.72
N LEU A 7 -1.82 17.03 -5.56
CA LEU A 7 -2.06 15.58 -5.66
C LEU A 7 -2.73 15.03 -4.41
N THR A 8 -2.36 15.53 -3.22
CA THR A 8 -3.01 15.17 -1.95
C THR A 8 -4.28 15.99 -1.70
N GLY A 9 -4.30 17.27 -2.07
CA GLY A 9 -5.42 18.17 -1.82
C GLY A 9 -6.60 18.01 -2.80
N SER A 10 -6.36 17.81 -4.10
CA SER A 10 -7.43 17.91 -5.09
C SER A 10 -8.40 16.72 -5.12
N VAL A 11 -7.98 15.54 -4.69
CA VAL A 11 -8.78 14.30 -4.85
C VAL A 11 -9.28 13.76 -3.52
N TYR A 12 -8.52 13.99 -2.44
CA TYR A 12 -8.92 13.56 -1.10
C TYR A 12 -9.59 14.67 -0.27
N MET A 13 -9.36 15.95 -0.56
CA MET A 13 -9.88 17.07 0.25
C MET A 13 -10.99 17.89 -0.42
N ASP A 14 -11.17 17.82 -1.74
CA ASP A 14 -12.21 18.60 -2.44
C ASP A 14 -13.44 17.75 -2.78
N ARG A 15 -14.46 17.85 -1.92
CA ARG A 15 -15.80 17.27 -2.14
C ARG A 15 -16.73 18.23 -2.91
N ALA A 16 -16.26 19.43 -3.26
CA ALA A 16 -17.10 20.52 -3.78
C ALA A 16 -17.41 20.40 -5.28
N LEU A 17 -16.70 19.55 -6.03
CA LEU A 17 -17.00 19.26 -7.44
C LEU A 17 -18.04 18.14 -7.66
N ASN A 18 -18.71 17.69 -6.59
CA ASN A 18 -19.47 16.44 -6.55
C ASN A 18 -20.92 16.56 -7.06
N SER A 19 -21.19 16.07 -8.28
CA SER A 19 -22.47 15.40 -8.61
C SER A 19 -22.47 14.64 -9.95
N LYS A 20 -21.58 14.91 -10.92
CA LYS A 20 -21.77 14.43 -12.29
C LYS A 20 -21.00 13.17 -12.72
N ASP A 21 -19.87 12.84 -12.10
CA ASP A 21 -18.96 11.81 -12.65
C ASP A 21 -18.40 10.82 -11.62
N MET A 22 -19.26 9.94 -11.10
CA MET A 22 -18.86 8.94 -10.09
C MET A 22 -17.83 7.91 -10.62
N ASN A 23 -17.95 7.50 -11.89
CA ASN A 23 -16.98 6.59 -12.53
C ASN A 23 -15.60 7.25 -12.76
N ASN A 24 -15.57 8.57 -13.00
CA ASN A 24 -14.32 9.30 -13.18
C ASN A 24 -13.58 9.48 -11.84
N MET A 25 -14.34 9.65 -10.76
CA MET A 25 -13.83 9.75 -9.38
C MET A 25 -13.03 8.49 -8.99
N ASP A 26 -13.59 7.30 -9.17
CA ASP A 26 -12.92 6.03 -8.82
C ASP A 26 -11.62 5.83 -9.60
N SER A 27 -11.64 6.16 -10.89
CA SER A 27 -10.44 6.10 -11.72
C SER A 27 -9.38 7.11 -11.25
N THR A 28 -9.79 8.34 -10.92
CA THR A 28 -8.91 9.41 -10.44
C THR A 28 -8.27 9.05 -9.11
N VAL A 29 -9.05 8.49 -8.17
CA VAL A 29 -8.54 7.97 -6.89
C VAL A 29 -7.47 6.90 -7.16
N ARG A 30 -7.71 5.97 -8.09
CA ARG A 30 -6.75 4.93 -8.46
C ARG A 30 -5.46 5.48 -9.08
N TRP A 31 -5.55 6.51 -9.92
CA TRP A 31 -4.35 7.17 -10.47
C TRP A 31 -3.56 7.89 -9.38
N CYS A 32 -4.24 8.53 -8.44
CA CYS A 32 -3.61 9.22 -7.31
C CYS A 32 -2.96 8.24 -6.32
N THR A 33 -3.60 7.12 -5.98
CA THR A 33 -2.99 6.09 -5.13
C THR A 33 -1.75 5.50 -5.79
N MET A 34 -1.79 5.27 -7.10
CA MET A 34 -0.64 4.78 -7.85
C MET A 34 0.50 5.80 -7.92
N ALA A 35 0.19 7.08 -8.21
CA ALA A 35 1.17 8.16 -8.21
C ALA A 35 1.83 8.33 -6.83
N MET A 36 1.04 8.27 -5.76
CA MET A 36 1.54 8.33 -4.39
C MET A 36 2.46 7.15 -4.07
N THR A 37 2.07 5.93 -4.45
CA THR A 37 2.90 4.73 -4.27
C THR A 37 4.23 4.86 -5.01
N CYS A 38 4.22 5.36 -6.26
CA CYS A 38 5.43 5.57 -7.04
C CYS A 38 6.35 6.64 -6.43
N LEU A 39 5.78 7.73 -5.91
CA LEU A 39 6.54 8.78 -5.23
C LEU A 39 7.20 8.24 -3.97
N LEU A 40 6.46 7.48 -3.14
CA LEU A 40 6.96 6.90 -1.90
C LEU A 40 7.97 5.76 -2.14
N LYS A 41 7.89 5.02 -3.26
CA LYS A 41 8.94 4.05 -3.65
C LYS A 41 10.21 4.71 -4.20
N SER A 42 10.17 6.01 -4.52
CA SER A 42 11.32 6.73 -5.08
C SER A 42 12.07 7.53 -4.00
N TRP A 43 13.40 7.40 -3.96
CA TRP A 43 14.25 8.18 -3.03
C TRP A 43 14.09 9.70 -3.20
N ALA A 44 13.98 10.17 -4.44
CA ALA A 44 13.77 11.59 -4.73
C ALA A 44 12.39 12.08 -4.24
N GLY A 45 11.36 11.25 -4.35
CA GLY A 45 10.02 11.54 -3.82
C GLY A 45 10.03 11.64 -2.30
N ILE A 46 10.61 10.66 -1.60
CA ILE A 46 10.74 10.69 -0.13
C ILE A 46 11.50 11.94 0.32
N LEU A 47 12.65 12.24 -0.29
CA LEU A 47 13.43 13.43 0.05
C LEU A 47 12.62 14.72 -0.15
N HIS A 48 11.82 14.80 -1.22
CA HIS A 48 10.98 15.95 -1.49
C HIS A 48 9.82 16.09 -0.48
N LEU A 49 9.24 14.98 -0.01
CA LEU A 49 8.26 14.98 1.08
C LEU A 49 8.88 15.41 2.42
N CYS A 50 10.13 15.03 2.67
CA CYS A 50 10.82 15.31 3.94
C CYS A 50 11.47 16.70 4.00
N GLN A 51 11.80 17.32 2.86
CA GLN A 51 12.53 18.60 2.77
C GLN A 51 11.80 19.81 3.39
N GLY A 52 10.48 19.74 3.61
CA GLY A 52 9.66 20.86 4.07
C GLY A 52 9.01 20.65 5.45
N HIS A 53 9.79 20.22 6.46
CA HIS A 53 9.32 20.05 7.85
C HIS A 53 8.32 18.90 8.06
N LEU A 54 8.49 17.77 7.37
CA LEU A 54 7.61 16.58 7.51
C LEU A 54 6.10 16.91 7.37
N SER A 55 5.74 18.08 6.84
CA SER A 55 4.36 18.59 6.82
C SER A 55 3.49 17.74 5.91
N ALA A 56 4.08 17.16 4.85
CA ALA A 56 3.40 16.24 3.97
C ALA A 56 3.10 14.90 4.65
N ILE A 57 4.03 14.38 5.46
CA ILE A 57 3.86 13.12 6.18
C ILE A 57 2.84 13.28 7.31
N SER A 58 2.92 14.37 8.07
CA SER A 58 1.91 14.69 9.08
C SER A 58 0.52 14.86 8.44
N ALA A 59 0.40 15.53 7.29
CA ALA A 59 -0.87 15.60 6.58
C ALA A 59 -1.40 14.21 6.15
N ILE A 60 -0.52 13.28 5.74
CA ILE A 60 -0.91 11.89 5.42
C ILE A 60 -1.42 11.18 6.68
N VAL A 61 -0.71 11.33 7.81
CA VAL A 61 -1.13 10.76 9.10
C VAL A 61 -2.47 11.36 9.56
N ASP A 62 -2.64 12.68 9.45
CA ASP A 62 -3.87 13.37 9.80
C ASP A 62 -5.05 12.88 8.94
N SER A 63 -4.82 12.61 7.66
CA SER A 63 -5.84 12.05 6.77
C SER A 63 -6.22 10.59 7.09
N LEU A 64 -5.39 9.85 7.84
CA LEU A 64 -5.76 8.51 8.33
C LEU A 64 -6.85 8.57 9.41
N TYR A 65 -6.90 9.65 10.20
CA TYR A 65 -7.95 9.87 11.21
C TYR A 65 -9.30 10.22 10.58
N VAL A 66 -9.33 10.48 9.27
CA VAL A 66 -10.52 10.85 8.53
C VAL A 66 -11.18 9.59 7.94
N SER A 67 -12.38 9.27 8.40
CA SER A 67 -13.08 8.01 8.12
C SER A 67 -13.29 7.68 6.63
N HIS A 68 -13.40 8.69 5.76
CA HIS A 68 -13.58 8.48 4.32
C HIS A 68 -12.26 8.30 3.54
N LEU A 69 -11.12 8.67 4.13
CA LEU A 69 -9.78 8.58 3.52
C LEU A 69 -8.96 7.39 4.02
N GLN A 70 -9.39 6.80 5.13
CA GLN A 70 -8.70 5.68 5.76
C GLN A 70 -8.45 4.49 4.81
N LYS A 71 -9.46 4.09 4.03
CA LYS A 71 -9.36 2.93 3.11
C LYS A 71 -8.34 3.12 1.97
N PRO A 72 -8.40 4.18 1.15
CA PRO A 72 -7.45 4.37 0.05
C PRO A 72 -6.02 4.64 0.54
N ILE A 73 -5.85 5.32 1.68
CA ILE A 73 -4.52 5.55 2.26
C ILE A 73 -3.90 4.23 2.74
N LEU A 74 -4.70 3.39 3.41
CA LEU A 74 -4.21 2.09 3.88
C LEU A 74 -3.83 1.18 2.70
N GLU A 75 -4.53 1.25 1.58
CA GLU A 75 -4.15 0.56 0.34
C GLU A 75 -2.79 1.02 -0.20
N VAL A 76 -2.52 2.34 -0.17
CA VAL A 76 -1.20 2.88 -0.54
C VAL A 76 -0.11 2.37 0.40
N LEU A 77 -0.37 2.32 1.71
CA LEU A 77 0.58 1.80 2.70
C LEU A 77 0.85 0.31 2.49
N PHE A 78 -0.18 -0.51 2.29
CA PHE A 78 0.00 -1.94 1.99
C PHE A 78 0.83 -2.17 0.72
N LYS A 79 0.57 -1.40 -0.35
CA LYS A 79 1.37 -1.45 -1.59
C LYS A 79 2.80 -0.93 -1.44
N LEU A 80 3.02 0.01 -0.52
CA LEU A 80 4.36 0.53 -0.23
C LEU A 80 5.23 -0.55 0.39
N PHE A 81 4.72 -1.19 1.46
CA PHE A 81 5.39 -2.24 2.22
C PHE A 81 5.33 -3.63 1.55
N ASP A 82 4.70 -3.73 0.39
CA ASP A 82 4.50 -4.98 -0.35
C ASP A 82 3.78 -6.06 0.47
N PHE A 83 2.86 -5.61 1.32
CA PHE A 83 2.02 -6.46 2.15
C PHE A 83 0.75 -6.87 1.40
N LYS A 84 0.34 -8.13 1.59
CA LYS A 84 -0.93 -8.63 1.06
C LYS A 84 -2.08 -7.94 1.78
N GLN A 85 -2.88 -7.18 1.04
CA GLN A 85 -4.06 -6.52 1.58
C GLN A 85 -5.11 -7.58 2.00
N PRO A 86 -5.52 -7.63 3.27
CA PRO A 86 -6.61 -8.50 3.70
C PRO A 86 -7.96 -7.96 3.22
N GLU A 87 -8.96 -8.84 3.16
CA GLU A 87 -10.33 -8.43 2.87
C GLU A 87 -10.85 -7.51 3.98
N TRP A 88 -11.54 -6.42 3.62
CA TRP A 88 -12.13 -5.51 4.59
C TRP A 88 -13.31 -6.19 5.27
N THR A 89 -13.10 -6.63 6.50
CA THR A 89 -14.08 -7.31 7.34
C THR A 89 -14.17 -6.64 8.70
N ASP A 90 -15.36 -6.68 9.30
CA ASP A 90 -15.61 -6.15 10.64
C ASP A 90 -15.10 -7.11 11.73
N GLU A 91 -14.77 -8.36 11.36
CA GLU A 91 -14.25 -9.38 12.26
C GLU A 91 -12.72 -9.53 12.13
N ILE A 92 -12.01 -9.15 13.18
CA ILE A 92 -10.53 -9.26 13.22
C ILE A 92 -10.03 -10.67 12.96
N SER A 93 -10.74 -11.70 13.42
CA SER A 93 -10.38 -13.10 13.21
C SER A 93 -10.38 -13.47 11.73
N VAL A 94 -11.34 -12.97 10.95
CA VAL A 94 -11.43 -13.22 9.51
C VAL A 94 -10.31 -12.49 8.76
N ALA A 95 -10.00 -11.25 9.15
CA ALA A 95 -8.90 -10.48 8.57
C ALA A 95 -7.54 -11.14 8.84
N LEU A 96 -7.34 -11.65 10.06
CA LEU A 96 -6.10 -12.31 10.47
C LEU A 96 -5.89 -13.62 9.71
N GLU A 97 -6.94 -14.44 9.56
CA GLU A 97 -6.88 -15.66 8.77
C GLU A 97 -6.58 -15.38 7.28
N ALA A 98 -7.09 -14.27 6.73
CA ALA A 98 -6.78 -13.86 5.36
C ALA A 98 -5.30 -13.46 5.17
N ALA A 99 -4.69 -12.90 6.22
CA ALA A 99 -3.29 -12.49 6.24
C ALA A 99 -2.31 -13.65 6.56
N ASN A 100 -2.82 -14.82 6.98
CA ASN A 100 -2.00 -15.96 7.35
C ASN A 100 -1.20 -16.51 6.16
N PRO A 101 0.15 -16.57 6.21
CA PRO A 101 0.98 -17.10 5.12
C PRO A 101 0.77 -18.59 4.86
N SER A 102 0.29 -19.33 5.86
CA SER A 102 -0.01 -20.78 5.76
C SER A 102 -1.34 -21.07 5.06
N ARG A 103 -2.10 -20.03 4.67
CA ARG A 103 -3.36 -20.22 3.93
C ARG A 103 -3.08 -20.88 2.58
N TRP A 104 -3.99 -21.75 2.17
CA TRP A 104 -4.00 -22.36 0.83
C TRP A 104 -3.84 -21.31 -0.27
N GLN A 105 -2.95 -21.60 -1.22
CA GLN A 105 -2.69 -20.80 -2.43
C GLN A 105 -2.75 -21.71 -3.66
N ASP A 106 -3.14 -21.16 -4.81
CA ASP A 106 -3.23 -21.94 -6.06
C ASP A 106 -1.87 -22.50 -6.51
N SER A 107 -0.77 -21.85 -6.12
CA SER A 107 0.60 -22.36 -6.33
C SER A 107 0.89 -23.65 -5.56
N PHE A 108 0.11 -23.97 -4.52
CA PHE A 108 0.22 -25.22 -3.77
C PHE A 108 -0.55 -26.36 -4.45
N ARG A 109 -1.08 -26.17 -5.66
CA ARG A 109 -1.67 -27.29 -6.42
C ARG A 109 -0.60 -28.29 -6.80
N ILE A 110 -0.98 -29.57 -6.85
CA ILE A 110 -0.15 -30.68 -7.32
C ILE A 110 0.40 -30.44 -8.73
N ALA A 111 -0.39 -29.77 -9.57
CA ALA A 111 0.00 -29.43 -10.94
C ALA A 111 1.09 -28.33 -11.03
N ASP A 112 1.22 -27.48 -10.02
CA ASP A 112 1.96 -26.20 -10.09
C ASP A 112 3.19 -26.15 -9.15
N GLY A 113 3.48 -27.23 -8.42
CA GLY A 113 4.73 -27.36 -7.63
C GLY A 113 4.54 -27.86 -6.19
N PHE A 114 3.31 -27.87 -5.67
CA PHE A 114 2.92 -28.43 -4.37
C PHE A 114 3.95 -28.20 -3.26
N VAL A 115 4.63 -29.26 -2.83
CA VAL A 115 5.62 -29.24 -1.74
C VAL A 115 6.73 -28.21 -1.98
N ALA A 116 7.22 -28.06 -3.21
CA ALA A 116 8.31 -27.13 -3.50
C ALA A 116 7.87 -25.67 -3.35
N ALA A 117 6.66 -25.34 -3.80
CA ALA A 117 6.10 -23.99 -3.69
C ALA A 117 5.67 -23.66 -2.25
N GLU A 118 5.08 -24.63 -1.54
CA GLU A 118 4.67 -24.48 -0.14
C GLU A 118 5.86 -24.24 0.79
N ILE A 119 6.94 -25.02 0.60
CA ILE A 119 8.15 -24.87 1.42
C ILE A 119 8.79 -23.50 1.23
N GLN A 120 8.80 -22.94 0.02
CA GLN A 120 9.37 -21.61 -0.22
C GLN A 120 8.61 -20.49 0.50
N VAL A 121 7.31 -20.65 0.73
CA VAL A 121 6.48 -19.66 1.43
C VAL A 121 6.56 -19.82 2.95
N LEU A 122 6.57 -21.06 3.44
CA LEU A 122 6.53 -21.33 4.89
C LEU A 122 7.91 -21.25 5.55
N PHE A 123 8.97 -21.62 4.83
CA PHE A 123 10.31 -21.70 5.41
C PHE A 123 11.11 -20.43 5.12
N PRO A 124 11.74 -19.83 6.15
CA PRO A 124 12.59 -18.67 5.96
C PRO A 124 13.81 -19.04 5.11
N HIS A 125 14.27 -18.07 4.32
CA HIS A 125 15.43 -18.25 3.47
C HIS A 125 16.68 -18.56 4.32
N ILE A 126 17.40 -19.63 3.98
CA ILE A 126 18.54 -20.13 4.80
C ILE A 126 19.78 -19.23 4.66
N ALA A 127 19.83 -18.36 3.63
CA ALA A 127 20.95 -17.45 3.37
C ALA A 127 20.95 -16.23 4.33
N LYS A 128 21.19 -16.48 5.62
CA LYS A 128 21.29 -15.46 6.69
C LYS A 128 22.39 -14.39 6.49
N SER A 129 23.26 -14.54 5.49
CA SER A 129 24.46 -13.72 5.30
C SER A 129 24.49 -12.93 3.99
N ARG A 130 23.44 -13.02 3.16
CA ARG A 130 23.32 -12.17 1.97
C ARG A 130 22.53 -10.93 2.37
N LEU A 131 23.06 -9.75 2.04
CA LEU A 131 22.29 -8.51 2.14
C LEU A 131 21.10 -8.67 1.20
N ASP A 132 19.92 -8.95 1.75
CA ASP A 132 18.70 -8.90 0.97
C ASP A 132 18.49 -7.43 0.62
N GLN A 133 18.68 -7.13 -0.67
CA GLN A 133 18.61 -5.75 -1.17
C GLN A 133 17.27 -5.11 -0.82
N ASN A 134 16.21 -5.92 -0.61
CA ASN A 134 14.89 -5.49 -0.18
C ASN A 134 14.82 -5.04 1.30
N GLU A 135 15.58 -5.66 2.22
CA GLU A 135 15.64 -5.23 3.62
C GLU A 135 16.31 -3.85 3.78
N GLY A 136 17.25 -3.53 2.88
CA GLY A 136 17.94 -2.23 2.88
C GLY A 136 17.06 -1.04 2.47
N TYR A 137 15.90 -1.26 1.83
CA TYR A 137 14.94 -0.19 1.48
C TYR A 137 13.87 0.06 2.55
N LEU A 138 13.74 -0.85 3.53
CA LEU A 138 12.75 -0.77 4.63
C LEU A 138 13.34 -0.23 5.93
N CYS A 139 14.65 0.01 5.98
CA CYS A 139 15.38 0.61 7.10
C CYS A 139 15.58 2.11 6.92
#